data_AF-A0A1E7IL22-F1
#
_entry.id   AF-A0A1E7IL22-F1
#
_cell.length_a   1.000
_cell.length_b   1.000
_cell.length_c   1.000
_cell.angle_alpha   90.00
_cell.angle_beta   90.00
_cell.angle_gamma   90.00
#
_symmetry.space_group_name_H-M   'P 1'
#
loop_
_entity.id
_entity.type
_entity.pdbx_description
1 polymer ?
#
loop_
_entity_poly.entity_id
_entity_poly.type
_entity_poly.pdbx_seq_one_letter_code
_entity_poly.pdbx_strand_id
1 'polypeptide(L)'
;MSVFLTLLTIALISTFFYYPVPTEYLQYLQIAAIATPALLLILQMFKLGKSAGTTADKPAERPEQLKQPAAAKSLSVEAGNDAAVVQFLARLQEKGRLVDFIMDDIAAYDDESVGAAARIVHQGCREVLNDSFTIETVHVGEEMETISLADNYNSHAYRLIGKVPDSAPFDGRVLHRGWKTTRVNLPHVVNTADHIEAARSIIAPAEVEIS
;
A
#
# COMPACT_ATOMS: atom_id res chain seq x y z
N MET A 1 -25.97 -25.56 -2.31
CA MET A 1 -26.33 -25.88 -3.72
C MET A 1 -25.26 -25.40 -4.72
N SER A 2 -24.80 -24.13 -4.66
CA SER A 2 -23.83 -23.59 -5.64
C SER A 2 -22.45 -24.27 -5.61
N VAL A 3 -21.93 -24.56 -4.42
CA VAL A 3 -20.60 -25.18 -4.24
C VAL A 3 -20.54 -26.64 -4.72
N PHE A 4 -21.66 -27.36 -4.60
CA PHE A 4 -21.76 -28.74 -5.06
C PHE A 4 -21.76 -28.82 -6.60
N LEU A 5 -22.39 -27.85 -7.25
CA LEU A 5 -22.46 -27.79 -8.71
C LEU A 5 -21.10 -27.40 -9.33
N THR A 6 -20.33 -26.53 -8.67
CA THR A 6 -18.97 -26.15 -9.11
C THR A 6 -17.98 -27.31 -8.95
N LEU A 7 -18.09 -28.09 -7.86
CA LEU A 7 -17.26 -29.27 -7.67
C LEU A 7 -17.58 -30.38 -8.69
N LEU A 8 -18.86 -30.56 -9.05
CA LEU A 8 -19.29 -31.50 -10.08
C LEU A 8 -18.74 -31.12 -11.47
N THR A 9 -18.69 -29.83 -11.81
CA THR A 9 -18.11 -29.37 -13.08
C THR A 9 -16.60 -29.58 -13.14
N ILE A 10 -15.88 -29.36 -12.04
CA ILE A 10 -14.43 -29.58 -11.98
C ILE A 10 -14.10 -31.08 -12.09
N ALA A 11 -14.89 -31.94 -11.41
CA ALA A 11 -14.74 -33.38 -11.52
C ALA A 11 -14.98 -33.89 -12.95
N LEU A 12 -16.00 -33.37 -13.64
CA LEU A 12 -16.31 -33.73 -15.03
C LEU A 12 -15.19 -33.32 -15.99
N ILE A 13 -14.62 -32.13 -15.82
CA ILE A 13 -13.49 -31.62 -16.63
C ILE A 13 -12.22 -32.47 -16.38
N SER A 14 -11.97 -32.89 -15.14
CA SER A 14 -10.81 -33.72 -14.79
C SER A 14 -10.86 -35.12 -15.43
N THR A 15 -12.03 -35.71 -15.65
CA THR A 15 -12.17 -37.00 -16.34
C THR A 15 -11.79 -36.94 -17.82
N PHE A 16 -11.87 -35.77 -18.46
CA PHE A 16 -11.52 -35.61 -19.88
C PHE A 16 -10.00 -35.57 -20.14
N PHE A 17 -9.17 -35.42 -19.10
CA PHE A 17 -7.71 -35.45 -19.25
C PHE A 17 -7.13 -36.87 -19.37
N TYR A 18 -7.88 -37.91 -18.99
CA TYR A 18 -7.37 -39.29 -18.91
C TYR A 18 -7.89 -40.22 -20.02
N TYR A 19 -8.90 -39.81 -20.80
CA TYR A 19 -9.44 -40.59 -21.92
C TYR A 19 -9.47 -39.77 -23.22
N PRO A 20 -8.94 -40.28 -24.34
CA PRO A 20 -9.02 -39.59 -25.62
C PRO A 20 -10.47 -39.51 -26.09
N VAL A 21 -10.99 -38.29 -26.24
CA VAL A 21 -12.34 -38.05 -26.76
C VAL A 21 -12.34 -38.22 -28.28
N PRO A 22 -13.24 -39.02 -28.87
CA PRO A 22 -13.36 -39.12 -30.32
C PRO A 22 -13.72 -37.77 -30.95
N THR A 23 -13.12 -37.46 -32.10
CA THR A 23 -13.16 -36.12 -32.70
C THR A 23 -14.55 -35.64 -33.08
N GLU A 24 -15.47 -36.56 -33.35
CA GLU A 24 -16.90 -36.30 -33.62
C GLU A 24 -17.67 -35.69 -32.44
N TYR A 25 -17.16 -35.82 -31.20
CA TYR A 25 -17.79 -35.25 -30.00
C TYR A 25 -17.16 -33.94 -29.53
N LEU A 26 -15.99 -33.55 -30.04
CA LEU A 26 -15.26 -32.37 -29.58
C LEU A 26 -16.06 -31.07 -29.73
N GLN A 27 -16.77 -30.90 -30.85
CA GLN A 27 -17.55 -29.69 -31.11
C GLN A 27 -18.75 -29.58 -30.16
N TYR A 28 -19.44 -30.68 -29.88
CA TYR A 28 -20.55 -30.71 -28.92
C TYR A 28 -20.07 -30.40 -27.50
N LEU A 29 -18.89 -30.88 -27.13
CA LEU A 29 -18.30 -30.64 -25.82
C LEU A 29 -17.89 -29.17 -25.63
N GLN A 30 -17.31 -28.54 -26.66
CA GLN A 30 -16.96 -27.12 -26.64
C GLN A 30 -18.20 -26.22 -26.52
N ILE A 31 -19.26 -26.53 -27.26
CA ILE A 31 -20.53 -25.80 -27.17
C ILE A 31 -21.14 -25.98 -25.76
N ALA A 32 -21.13 -27.20 -25.22
CA ALA A 32 -21.65 -27.48 -23.89
C ALA A 32 -20.86 -26.75 -22.79
N ALA A 33 -19.53 -26.70 -22.89
CA ALA A 33 -18.64 -26.04 -21.93
C ALA A 33 -18.83 -24.50 -21.87
N ILE A 34 -19.29 -23.89 -22.96
CA ILE A 34 -19.59 -22.45 -23.01
C ILE A 34 -21.06 -22.18 -22.64
N ALA A 35 -21.99 -23.01 -23.10
CA ALA A 35 -23.41 -22.81 -22.89
C ALA A 35 -23.84 -22.98 -21.42
N THR A 36 -23.24 -23.91 -20.68
CA THR A 36 -23.56 -24.14 -19.26
C THR A 36 -23.20 -22.98 -18.34
N PRO A 37 -21.99 -22.40 -18.35
CA PRO A 37 -21.68 -21.24 -17.51
C PRO A 37 -22.47 -20.00 -17.93
N ALA A 38 -22.73 -19.79 -19.23
CA ALA A 38 -23.54 -18.68 -19.72
C ALA A 38 -25.00 -18.77 -19.22
N LEU A 39 -25.61 -19.96 -19.26
CA LEU A 39 -26.96 -20.18 -18.75
C LEU A 39 -27.03 -19.98 -17.22
N LEU A 40 -26.00 -20.42 -16.48
CA LEU A 40 -25.92 -20.17 -15.03
C LEU A 40 -25.80 -18.68 -14.71
N LEU A 41 -25.02 -17.92 -15.47
CA LEU A 41 -24.90 -16.47 -15.34
C LEU A 41 -26.24 -15.77 -15.59
N ILE A 42 -26.95 -16.16 -16.66
CA ILE A 42 -28.28 -15.64 -16.98
C ILE A 42 -29.27 -15.93 -15.84
N LEU A 43 -29.29 -17.15 -15.30
CA LEU A 43 -30.16 -17.52 -14.18
C LEU A 43 -29.83 -16.75 -12.89
N GLN A 44 -28.56 -16.40 -12.65
CA GLN A 44 -28.17 -15.55 -11.52
C GLN A 44 -28.66 -14.11 -11.70
N MET A 45 -28.61 -13.57 -12.92
CA MET A 45 -29.14 -12.24 -13.22
C MET A 45 -30.67 -12.18 -13.02
N PHE A 46 -31.40 -13.25 -13.34
CA PHE A 46 -32.84 -13.34 -13.06
C PHE A 46 -33.18 -13.43 -11.55
N LYS A 47 -32.28 -13.95 -10.71
CA LYS A 47 -32.44 -13.92 -9.24
C LYS A 47 -32.14 -12.55 -8.63
N LEU A 48 -31.30 -11.73 -9.27
CA LEU A 48 -31.02 -10.35 -8.87
C LEU A 48 -32.13 -9.37 -9.32
N GLY A 49 -32.86 -9.70 -10.39
CA GLY A 49 -33.96 -8.89 -10.93
C GLY A 49 -35.31 -8.99 -10.21
N LYS A 50 -35.45 -9.85 -9.19
CA LYS A 50 -36.70 -10.01 -8.42
C LYS A 50 -36.61 -9.34 -7.05
N SER A 51 -36.36 -8.04 -7.05
CA SER A 51 -36.58 -7.17 -5.89
C SER A 51 -36.89 -5.74 -6.35
N ALA A 52 -38.02 -5.57 -7.04
CA ALA A 52 -38.59 -4.25 -7.29
C ALA A 52 -40.12 -4.33 -7.40
N GLY A 53 -40.81 -3.66 -6.48
CA GLY A 53 -42.13 -3.06 -6.73
C GLY A 53 -43.36 -3.79 -6.17
N THR A 54 -43.83 -3.36 -4.99
CA THR A 54 -45.27 -3.18 -4.73
C THR A 54 -45.43 -2.00 -3.76
N THR A 55 -45.95 -0.88 -4.26
CA THR A 55 -46.55 0.26 -3.53
C THR A 55 -48.02 -0.07 -3.29
N ALA A 56 -48.52 -0.14 -2.05
CA ALA A 56 -48.96 0.93 -1.14
C ALA A 56 -50.50 1.11 -1.13
N ASP A 57 -51.15 0.76 0.00
CA ASP A 57 -52.19 1.58 0.63
C ASP A 57 -52.29 1.27 2.16
N LYS A 58 -52.67 2.30 2.92
CA LYS A 58 -52.58 2.66 4.37
C LYS A 58 -53.23 1.70 5.44
N PRO A 59 -53.25 2.03 6.77
CA PRO A 59 -52.30 2.65 7.74
C PRO A 59 -52.08 1.86 9.08
N ALA A 60 -51.07 2.31 9.87
CA ALA A 60 -50.73 1.95 11.28
C ALA A 60 -49.93 0.65 11.45
N GLU A 61 -48.78 0.57 12.12
CA GLU A 61 -48.28 1.27 13.31
C GLU A 61 -46.81 1.72 13.18
N ARG A 62 -46.44 2.64 14.07
CA ARG A 62 -45.14 3.27 14.33
C ARG A 62 -43.93 2.38 14.00
N PRO A 63 -43.03 2.77 13.07
CA PRO A 63 -41.72 2.16 12.99
C PRO A 63 -40.97 2.59 14.25
N GLU A 64 -40.63 1.61 15.09
CA GLU A 64 -39.44 1.73 15.93
C GLU A 64 -38.33 2.22 15.01
N GLN A 65 -37.82 3.40 15.37
CA GLN A 65 -36.63 3.99 14.83
C GLN A 65 -35.55 2.92 14.85
N LEU A 66 -35.33 2.27 13.70
CA LEU A 66 -34.13 1.48 13.45
C LEU A 66 -33.00 2.40 13.82
N LYS A 67 -32.36 2.09 14.97
CA LYS A 67 -31.11 2.70 15.35
C LYS A 67 -30.18 2.45 14.18
N GLN A 68 -30.03 3.49 13.37
CA GLN A 68 -28.96 3.63 12.40
C GLN A 68 -27.70 3.14 13.11
N PRO A 69 -26.92 2.21 12.51
CA PRO A 69 -25.67 1.78 13.12
C PRO A 69 -24.92 3.03 13.53
N ALA A 70 -24.74 3.17 14.84
CA ALA A 70 -24.06 4.31 15.44
C ALA A 70 -22.79 4.56 14.63
N ALA A 71 -22.64 5.81 14.20
CA ALA A 71 -21.54 6.35 13.42
C ALA A 71 -20.28 5.49 13.54
N ALA A 72 -19.88 4.85 12.42
CA ALA A 72 -18.47 4.56 12.20
C ALA A 72 -17.75 5.88 12.47
N LYS A 73 -17.04 5.94 13.59
CA LYS A 73 -16.32 7.12 14.06
C LYS A 73 -15.37 7.48 12.93
N SER A 74 -15.72 8.48 12.12
CA SER A 74 -14.86 8.95 11.05
C SER A 74 -13.58 9.41 11.73
N LEU A 75 -12.50 8.67 11.51
CA LEU A 75 -11.21 8.96 12.09
C LEU A 75 -10.74 10.34 11.63
N SER A 76 -10.03 11.07 12.49
CA SER A 76 -9.46 12.36 12.07
C SER A 76 -8.36 12.12 11.05
N VAL A 77 -8.18 13.08 10.14
CA VAL A 77 -7.11 13.04 9.13
C VAL A 77 -5.74 12.96 9.81
N GLU A 78 -5.56 13.60 10.98
CA GLU A 78 -4.29 13.52 11.72
C GLU A 78 -3.98 12.10 12.18
N ALA A 79 -4.96 11.38 12.74
CA ALA A 79 -4.75 10.00 13.19
C ALA A 79 -4.35 9.07 12.04
N GLY A 80 -4.90 9.29 10.85
CA GLY A 80 -4.50 8.55 9.65
C GLY A 80 -3.08 8.86 9.19
N ASN A 81 -2.67 10.14 9.25
CA ASN A 81 -1.31 10.55 8.90
C ASN A 81 -0.27 10.00 9.87
N ASP A 82 -0.52 10.09 11.18
CA ASP A 82 0.35 9.53 12.22
C ASP A 82 0.55 8.02 12.00
N ALA A 83 -0.54 7.30 11.77
CA ALA A 83 -0.49 5.87 11.52
C ALA A 83 0.32 5.53 10.25
N ALA A 84 0.19 6.31 9.17
CA ALA A 84 0.99 6.10 7.96
C ALA A 84 2.49 6.31 8.21
N VAL A 85 2.87 7.33 9.00
CA VAL A 85 4.27 7.60 9.36
C VAL A 85 4.84 6.48 10.24
N VAL A 86 4.11 6.06 11.27
CA VAL A 86 4.56 4.99 12.17
C VAL A 86 4.67 3.67 11.43
N GLN A 87 3.75 3.37 10.50
CA GLN A 87 3.85 2.16 9.68
C GLN A 87 5.02 2.21 8.69
N PHE A 88 5.35 3.37 8.14
CA PHE A 88 6.57 3.51 7.34
C PHE A 88 7.82 3.25 8.20
N LEU A 89 7.86 3.75 9.43
CA LEU A 89 8.94 3.47 10.38
C LEU A 89 9.00 1.99 10.78
N ALA A 90 7.84 1.34 10.96
CA ALA A 90 7.74 -0.10 11.21
C ALA A 90 8.38 -0.92 10.09
N ARG A 91 8.20 -0.52 8.81
CA ARG A 91 8.84 -1.17 7.66
C ARG A 91 10.36 -1.00 7.67
N LEU A 92 10.86 0.18 8.02
CA LEU A 92 12.29 0.43 8.20
C LEU A 92 12.88 -0.44 9.32
N GLN A 93 12.14 -0.66 10.40
CA GLN A 93 12.53 -1.58 11.46
C GLN A 93 12.49 -3.05 11.01
N GLU A 94 11.40 -3.49 10.38
CA GLU A 94 11.20 -4.88 9.91
C GLU A 94 12.30 -5.31 8.92
N LYS A 95 12.64 -4.44 7.95
CA LYS A 95 13.59 -4.76 6.88
C LYS A 95 15.02 -4.36 7.20
N GLY A 96 15.20 -3.22 7.85
CA GLY A 96 16.49 -2.61 8.08
C GLY A 96 16.99 -2.69 9.53
N ARG A 97 16.18 -3.13 10.50
CA ARG A 97 16.49 -3.02 11.93
C ARG A 97 16.93 -1.60 12.34
N LEU A 98 16.37 -0.59 11.67
CA LEU A 98 16.82 0.80 11.81
C LEU A 98 16.69 1.31 13.24
N VAL A 99 15.55 1.05 13.88
CA VAL A 99 15.28 1.55 15.23
C VAL A 99 16.21 0.85 16.21
N ASP A 100 16.35 -0.47 16.12
CA ASP A 100 17.30 -1.20 16.98
C ASP A 100 18.72 -0.65 16.82
N PHE A 101 19.18 -0.46 15.58
CA PHE A 101 20.55 -0.02 15.31
C PHE A 101 20.84 1.39 15.85
N ILE A 102 19.89 2.32 15.75
CA ILE A 102 20.07 3.70 16.20
C ILE A 102 19.88 3.85 17.71
N MET A 103 19.05 3.00 18.33
CA MET A 103 18.78 3.05 19.76
C MET A 103 19.79 2.25 20.59
N ASP A 104 20.57 1.36 19.97
CA ASP A 104 21.63 0.61 20.63
C ASP A 104 22.86 1.49 20.90
N ASP A 105 23.58 1.20 21.99
CA ASP A 105 24.84 1.87 22.30
C ASP A 105 25.99 1.18 21.56
N ILE A 106 26.35 1.75 20.41
CA ILE A 106 27.38 1.15 19.58
C ILE A 106 28.82 1.43 20.07
N ALA A 107 29.03 2.23 21.12
CA ALA A 107 30.36 2.66 21.55
C ALA A 107 31.24 1.51 22.07
N ALA A 108 30.62 0.39 22.47
CA ALA A 108 31.32 -0.80 22.97
C ALA A 108 31.80 -1.75 21.87
N TYR A 109 31.39 -1.55 20.61
CA TYR A 109 31.74 -2.43 19.50
C TYR A 109 32.88 -1.85 18.67
N ASP A 110 33.62 -2.73 17.99
CA ASP A 110 34.65 -2.31 17.04
C ASP A 110 34.05 -1.85 15.69
N ASP A 111 34.85 -1.09 14.94
CA ASP A 111 34.46 -0.55 13.64
C ASP A 111 34.08 -1.64 12.63
N GLU A 112 34.66 -2.85 12.74
CA GLU A 112 34.37 -3.97 11.85
C GLU A 112 32.95 -4.51 12.08
N SER A 113 32.59 -4.71 13.34
CA SER A 113 31.25 -5.17 13.77
C SER A 113 30.19 -4.13 13.44
N VAL A 114 30.45 -2.85 13.75
CA VAL A 114 29.54 -1.74 13.38
C VAL A 114 29.40 -1.66 11.87
N GLY A 115 30.49 -1.75 11.12
CA GLY A 115 30.47 -1.72 9.66
C GLY A 115 29.72 -2.90 9.04
N ALA A 116 29.80 -4.10 9.63
CA ALA A 116 29.03 -5.26 9.20
C ALA A 116 27.52 -5.05 9.43
N ALA A 117 27.12 -4.61 10.62
CA ALA A 117 25.74 -4.31 10.94
C ALA A 117 25.18 -3.17 10.06
N ALA A 118 25.94 -2.09 9.89
CA ALA A 118 25.54 -0.94 9.08
C ALA A 118 25.25 -1.30 7.62
N ARG A 119 25.96 -2.26 7.03
CA ARG A 119 25.68 -2.74 5.67
C ARG A 119 24.31 -3.41 5.56
N ILE A 120 23.94 -4.22 6.56
CA ILE A 120 22.63 -4.88 6.61
C ILE A 120 21.53 -3.83 6.76
N VAL A 121 21.70 -2.90 7.71
CA VAL A 121 20.75 -1.82 7.98
C VAL A 121 20.56 -0.94 6.74
N HIS A 122 21.66 -0.53 6.11
CA HIS A 122 21.65 0.25 4.88
C HIS A 122 20.89 -0.46 3.76
N GLN A 123 21.17 -1.75 3.53
CA GLN A 123 20.50 -2.51 2.48
C GLN A 123 18.99 -2.60 2.70
N GLY A 124 18.55 -2.92 3.92
CA GLY A 124 17.13 -3.00 4.26
C GLY A 124 16.41 -1.64 4.19
N CYS A 125 17.03 -0.57 4.68
CA CYS A 125 16.48 0.78 4.57
C CYS A 125 16.37 1.24 3.11
N ARG A 126 17.37 0.91 2.28
CA ARG A 126 17.36 1.20 0.85
C ARG A 126 16.21 0.50 0.13
N GLU A 127 15.95 -0.77 0.45
CA GLU A 127 14.80 -1.52 -0.09
C GLU A 127 13.48 -0.81 0.24
N VAL A 128 13.26 -0.47 1.51
CA VAL A 128 12.04 0.22 1.96
C VAL A 128 11.87 1.58 1.28
N LEU A 129 12.95 2.35 1.12
CA LEU A 129 12.90 3.63 0.43
C LEU A 129 12.52 3.50 -1.04
N ASN A 130 13.05 2.50 -1.75
CA ASN A 130 12.74 2.28 -3.16
C ASN A 130 11.30 1.76 -3.36
N ASP A 131 10.78 0.98 -2.43
CA ASP A 131 9.39 0.51 -2.46
C ASP A 131 8.39 1.65 -2.18
N SER A 132 8.80 2.59 -1.32
CA SER A 132 7.93 3.66 -0.83
C SER A 132 8.01 4.93 -1.67
N PHE A 133 9.13 5.19 -2.35
CA PHE A 133 9.38 6.46 -3.04
C PHE A 133 10.08 6.27 -4.38
N THR A 134 9.74 7.13 -5.34
CA THR A 134 10.64 7.45 -6.44
C THR A 134 11.47 8.65 -6.04
N ILE A 135 12.78 8.44 -5.82
CA ILE A 135 13.72 9.45 -5.32
C ILE A 135 14.60 9.94 -6.48
N GLU A 136 14.65 11.26 -6.65
CA GLU A 136 15.42 11.95 -7.69
C GLU A 136 16.20 13.13 -7.09
N THR A 137 17.16 13.67 -7.83
CA THR A 137 17.86 14.89 -7.41
C THR A 137 17.03 16.14 -7.69
N VAL A 138 17.17 17.15 -6.83
CA VAL A 138 16.56 18.47 -7.08
C VAL A 138 17.31 19.16 -8.23
N HIS A 139 18.64 19.16 -8.15
CA HIS A 139 19.52 19.67 -9.21
C HIS A 139 20.00 18.53 -10.13
N VAL A 140 19.71 18.67 -11.43
CA VAL A 140 20.01 17.64 -12.45
C VAL A 140 21.49 17.59 -12.79
N GLY A 141 22.19 18.72 -12.70
CA GLY A 141 23.63 18.82 -12.95
C GLY A 141 24.49 18.14 -11.89
N GLU A 142 25.81 18.35 -11.98
CA GLU A 142 26.78 17.68 -11.11
C GLU A 142 27.01 18.44 -9.81
N GLU A 143 27.49 17.73 -8.80
CA GLU A 143 28.06 18.42 -7.66
C GLU A 143 29.26 19.25 -8.10
N MET A 144 29.44 20.38 -7.43
CA MET A 144 30.46 21.38 -7.69
C MET A 144 30.31 22.13 -9.03
N GLU A 145 29.20 21.95 -9.76
CA GLU A 145 28.82 22.75 -10.91
C GLU A 145 28.53 24.20 -10.52
N THR A 146 28.97 25.16 -11.34
CA THR A 146 28.69 26.59 -11.13
C THR A 146 27.30 26.92 -11.67
N ILE A 147 26.47 27.55 -10.84
CA ILE A 147 25.11 27.97 -11.20
C ILE A 147 24.90 29.44 -10.83
N SER A 148 23.92 30.06 -11.49
CA SER A 148 23.45 31.41 -11.20
C SER A 148 21.95 31.36 -10.92
N LEU A 149 21.53 31.77 -9.74
CA LEU A 149 20.12 31.78 -9.34
C LEU A 149 19.54 33.19 -9.43
N ALA A 150 18.41 33.35 -10.11
CA ALA A 150 17.69 34.62 -10.19
C ALA A 150 17.03 34.98 -8.84
N ASP A 151 16.54 36.21 -8.71
CA ASP A 151 15.91 36.71 -7.47
C ASP A 151 14.69 35.89 -7.03
N ASN A 152 13.93 35.39 -8.02
CA ASN A 152 12.74 34.57 -7.81
C ASN A 152 13.01 33.06 -7.82
N TYR A 153 14.24 32.63 -7.51
CA TYR A 153 14.56 31.21 -7.43
C TYR A 153 13.69 30.49 -6.38
N ASN A 154 13.49 29.17 -6.56
CA ASN A 154 12.72 28.39 -5.60
C ASN A 154 13.53 28.13 -4.31
N SER A 155 13.22 28.88 -3.26
CA SER A 155 13.86 28.79 -1.94
C SER A 155 13.55 27.51 -1.16
N HIS A 156 12.51 26.75 -1.55
CA HIS A 156 12.28 25.40 -1.02
C HIS A 156 13.19 24.36 -1.69
N ALA A 157 13.62 24.61 -2.93
CA ALA A 157 14.47 23.70 -3.70
C ALA A 157 15.97 23.97 -3.50
N TYR A 158 16.35 25.25 -3.38
CA TYR A 158 17.74 25.66 -3.23
C TYR A 158 17.94 26.45 -1.94
N ARG A 159 18.98 26.11 -1.19
CA ARG A 159 19.41 26.84 0.01
C ARG A 159 20.73 27.53 -0.27
N LEU A 160 20.77 28.85 -0.09
CA LEU A 160 22.01 29.62 -0.19
C LEU A 160 22.83 29.43 1.08
N ILE A 161 24.14 29.18 0.94
CA ILE A 161 25.07 28.95 2.04
C ILE A 161 26.26 29.90 1.88
N GLY A 162 26.69 30.54 2.97
CA GLY A 162 27.84 31.45 2.99
C GLY A 162 27.44 32.93 2.99
N LYS A 163 28.30 33.78 2.41
CA LYS A 163 28.04 35.22 2.29
C LYS A 163 27.09 35.47 1.12
N VAL A 164 25.81 35.59 1.44
CA VAL A 164 24.76 35.88 0.45
C VAL A 164 24.72 37.39 0.20
N PRO A 165 24.87 37.86 -1.05
CA PRO A 165 24.73 39.27 -1.39
C PRO A 165 23.28 39.75 -1.22
N ASP A 166 23.06 41.06 -1.09
CA ASP A 166 21.73 41.63 -0.82
C ASP A 166 20.76 41.54 -2.02
N SER A 167 21.28 41.30 -3.22
CA SER A 167 20.49 41.21 -4.45
C SER A 167 21.02 40.14 -5.40
N ALA A 168 20.11 39.49 -6.12
CA ALA A 168 20.43 38.52 -7.16
C ALA A 168 21.06 39.18 -8.41
N PRO A 169 21.69 38.41 -9.33
CA PRO A 169 21.81 36.95 -9.32
C PRO A 169 22.71 36.42 -8.19
N PHE A 170 22.36 35.26 -7.66
CA PHE A 170 23.18 34.54 -6.67
C PHE A 170 24.04 33.51 -7.41
N ASP A 171 25.29 33.87 -7.65
CA ASP A 171 26.27 32.98 -8.27
C ASP A 171 26.93 32.08 -7.21
N GLY A 172 27.03 30.79 -7.51
CA GLY A 172 27.58 29.82 -6.58
C GLY A 172 27.88 28.47 -7.21
N ARG A 173 28.17 27.48 -6.37
CA ARG A 173 28.39 26.09 -6.79
C ARG A 173 27.43 25.15 -6.06
N VAL A 174 26.96 24.13 -6.76
CA VAL A 174 26.06 23.12 -6.19
C VAL A 174 26.85 22.19 -5.27
N LEU A 175 26.82 22.42 -3.96
CA LEU A 175 27.56 21.58 -3.01
C LEU A 175 26.93 20.20 -2.80
N HIS A 176 25.60 20.14 -2.83
CA HIS A 176 24.81 18.91 -2.76
C HIS A 176 23.58 19.09 -3.63
N ARG A 177 23.26 18.09 -4.46
CA ARG A 177 22.20 18.18 -5.46
C ARG A 177 20.78 18.20 -4.89
N GLY A 178 20.65 17.86 -3.60
CA GLY A 178 19.37 17.71 -2.93
C GLY A 178 18.61 16.48 -3.41
N TRP A 179 17.60 16.08 -2.65
CA TRP A 179 16.71 14.97 -2.98
C TRP A 179 15.27 15.46 -3.03
N LYS A 180 14.52 15.00 -4.03
CA LYS A 180 13.08 15.17 -4.17
C LYS A 180 12.43 13.82 -4.38
N THR A 181 11.13 13.75 -4.18
CA THR A 181 10.33 12.60 -4.58
C THR A 181 9.32 12.99 -5.64
N THR A 182 9.14 12.14 -6.65
CA THR A 182 8.13 12.30 -7.71
C THR A 182 6.94 11.36 -7.54
N ARG A 183 7.05 10.39 -6.64
CA ARG A 183 5.98 9.45 -6.27
C ARG A 183 6.14 9.00 -4.83
N VAL A 184 5.02 9.00 -4.10
CA VAL A 184 4.90 8.47 -2.74
C VAL A 184 3.96 7.27 -2.75
N ASN A 185 4.37 6.18 -2.12
CA ASN A 185 3.64 4.92 -1.98
C ASN A 185 3.74 4.43 -0.52
N LEU A 186 2.89 4.96 0.36
CA LEU A 186 2.91 4.59 1.78
C LEU A 186 1.97 3.41 2.06
N PRO A 187 2.27 2.59 3.10
CA PRO A 187 1.38 1.53 3.55
C PRO A 187 -0.02 2.05 3.88
N HIS A 188 -1.06 1.36 3.40
CA HIS A 188 -2.44 1.69 3.74
C HIS A 188 -2.81 1.11 5.10
N VAL A 189 -3.28 1.96 6.02
CA VAL A 189 -3.78 1.52 7.33
C VAL A 189 -5.24 1.09 7.20
N VAL A 190 -5.58 -0.08 7.73
CA VAL A 190 -6.96 -0.58 7.73
C VAL A 190 -7.83 0.32 8.62
N ASN A 191 -8.92 0.87 8.06
CA ASN A 191 -9.80 1.85 8.70
C ASN A 191 -10.73 1.23 9.77
N THR A 192 -10.15 0.64 10.81
CA THR A 192 -10.87 0.31 12.04
C THR A 192 -10.19 1.05 13.20
N ALA A 193 -10.97 1.47 14.19
CA ALA A 193 -10.47 2.29 15.29
C ALA A 193 -9.31 1.59 16.04
N ASP A 194 -9.45 0.31 16.33
CA ASP A 194 -8.46 -0.47 17.08
C ASP A 194 -7.15 -0.68 16.30
N HIS A 195 -7.25 -0.97 14.99
CA HIS A 195 -6.06 -1.15 14.16
C HIS A 195 -5.30 0.16 13.95
N ILE A 196 -5.98 1.30 13.88
CA ILE A 196 -5.31 2.60 13.75
C ILE A 196 -4.61 2.99 15.04
N GLU A 197 -5.23 2.74 16.20
CA GLU A 197 -4.59 3.03 17.49
C GLU A 197 -3.29 2.22 17.67
N ALA A 198 -3.30 0.95 17.29
CA ALA A 198 -2.08 0.15 17.24
C ALA A 198 -1.08 0.68 16.19
N ALA A 199 -1.56 0.93 14.96
CA ALA A 199 -0.71 1.37 13.85
C ALA A 199 -0.05 2.74 14.06
N ARG A 200 -0.58 3.59 14.95
CA ARG A 200 0.00 4.90 15.28
C ARG A 200 0.92 4.89 16.51
N SER A 201 1.01 3.78 17.24
CA SER A 201 1.73 3.72 18.53
C SER A 201 2.76 2.60 18.60
N ILE A 202 2.59 1.53 17.83
CA ILE A 202 3.45 0.36 17.86
C ILE A 202 4.29 0.32 16.58
N ILE A 203 5.61 0.47 16.72
CA ILE A 203 6.57 0.35 15.60
C ILE A 203 6.91 -1.12 15.34
N ALA A 204 7.21 -1.87 16.40
CA ALA A 204 7.46 -3.31 16.36
C ALA A 204 6.83 -3.94 17.60
N PRO A 205 6.12 -5.08 17.46
CA PRO A 205 5.55 -5.79 18.60
C PRO A 205 6.67 -6.39 19.47
N ALA A 206 6.41 -6.49 20.77
CA ALA A 206 7.24 -7.33 21.63
C ALA A 206 6.98 -8.81 21.31
N GLU A 207 8.05 -9.57 21.05
CA GLU A 207 7.98 -11.01 20.81
C GLU A 207 8.13 -11.77 22.13
N VAL A 208 7.22 -12.71 22.39
CA VAL A 208 7.19 -13.51 23.63
C VAL A 208 7.18 -14.98 23.26
N GLU A 209 8.18 -15.72 23.74
CA GLU A 209 8.23 -17.18 23.61
C GLU A 209 7.21 -17.82 24.58
N ILE A 210 6.41 -18.77 24.11
CA ILE A 210 5.42 -19.49 24.91
C ILE A 210 5.94 -20.88 25.27
N SER A 211 5.75 -21.28 26.53
CA SER A 211 6.10 -22.59 27.09
C SER A 211 4.91 -23.55 27.14
#